data_AF-A0A942WW50-F1
#
_entry.id   AF-A0A942WW50-F1
#
_cell.length_a   1.000
_cell.length_b   1.000
_cell.length_c   1.000
_cell.angle_alpha   90.00
_cell.angle_beta   90.00
_cell.angle_gamma   90.00
#
_symmetry.space_group_name_H-M   'P 1'
#
loop_
_entity.id
_entity.type
_entity.pdbx_description
1 polymer ?
#
loop_
_entity_poly.entity_id
_entity_poly.type
_entity_poly.pdbx_seq_one_letter_code
_entity_poly.pdbx_strand_id
1 'polypeptide(L)'
;RPKKNAEKSVDEIRQERLKAKKKEALRKTEIVKKINNSSRELTVEIVANVGNFIYECPSTGILYELNNYGDTELLPYEVFKMMCNRHRKILERYWIIPVGVYGDEEVSLKDVMEVLKIDNIYEEDMFIENNIDDILLGYGAKEIAQFLREYNENYKELIIERAVELAKEGKLSDNTKRLVLKKENEDLEEVFNEIDEELVKKL
;
A
#
# COMPACT_ATOMS: atom_id res chain seq x y z
N ARG A 1 -6.80 -34.85 -38.25
CA ARG A 1 -8.11 -34.15 -38.18
C ARG A 1 -7.94 -32.95 -37.26
N PRO A 2 -8.08 -31.70 -37.72
CA PRO A 2 -8.01 -30.54 -36.84
C PRO A 2 -9.28 -30.48 -35.97
N LYS A 3 -9.10 -30.25 -34.66
CA LYS A 3 -10.22 -30.04 -33.72
C LYS A 3 -10.90 -28.71 -34.09
N LYS A 4 -12.17 -28.75 -34.48
CA LYS A 4 -13.03 -27.56 -34.58
C LYS A 4 -13.10 -26.92 -33.18
N ASN A 5 -12.54 -25.74 -33.02
CA ASN A 5 -12.94 -24.86 -31.91
C ASN A 5 -14.40 -24.49 -32.14
N ALA A 6 -15.29 -24.93 -31.24
CA ALA A 6 -16.68 -24.51 -31.25
C ALA A 6 -16.71 -23.04 -30.77
N GLU A 7 -17.05 -22.12 -31.67
CA GLU A 7 -17.38 -20.75 -31.28
C GLU A 7 -18.65 -20.78 -30.43
N LYS A 8 -18.55 -20.31 -29.19
CA LYS A 8 -19.72 -20.17 -28.31
C LYS A 8 -20.67 -19.13 -28.87
N SER A 9 -21.96 -19.41 -28.80
CA SER A 9 -23.01 -18.45 -29.17
C SER A 9 -23.01 -17.24 -28.23
N VAL A 10 -23.50 -16.10 -28.71
CA VAL A 10 -23.64 -14.86 -27.92
C VAL A 10 -24.51 -15.09 -26.67
N ASP A 11 -25.53 -15.93 -26.77
CA ASP A 11 -26.40 -16.28 -25.64
C ASP A 11 -25.70 -17.16 -24.60
N GLU A 12 -24.87 -18.11 -25.01
CA GLU A 12 -24.04 -18.90 -24.08
C GLU A 12 -23.04 -18.01 -23.34
N ILE A 13 -22.38 -17.09 -24.04
CA ILE A 13 -21.47 -16.11 -23.43
C ILE A 13 -22.23 -15.24 -22.41
N ARG A 14 -23.44 -14.78 -22.74
CA ARG A 14 -24.28 -13.99 -21.84
C ARG A 14 -24.69 -14.78 -20.59
N GLN A 15 -25.09 -16.04 -20.75
CA GLN A 15 -25.49 -16.90 -19.62
C GLN A 15 -24.29 -17.24 -18.72
N GLU A 16 -23.11 -17.49 -19.29
CA GLU A 16 -21.88 -17.69 -18.52
C GLU A 16 -21.53 -16.45 -17.69
N ARG A 17 -21.60 -15.25 -18.29
CA ARG A 17 -21.37 -13.98 -17.58
C ARG A 17 -22.37 -13.76 -16.45
N LEU A 18 -23.64 -14.05 -16.66
CA LEU A 18 -24.67 -13.93 -15.62
C LEU A 18 -24.45 -14.90 -14.46
N LYS A 19 -24.06 -16.15 -14.75
CA LYS A 19 -23.73 -17.15 -13.73
C LYS A 19 -22.50 -16.73 -12.93
N ALA A 20 -21.45 -16.23 -13.59
CA ALA A 20 -20.24 -15.72 -12.95
C ALA A 20 -20.56 -14.56 -11.99
N LYS A 21 -21.31 -13.55 -12.46
CA LYS A 21 -21.74 -12.42 -11.63
C LYS A 21 -22.56 -12.84 -10.40
N LYS A 22 -23.48 -13.79 -10.56
CA LYS A 22 -24.27 -14.31 -9.43
C LYS A 22 -23.38 -15.01 -8.41
N LYS A 23 -22.44 -15.85 -8.86
CA LYS A 23 -21.51 -16.57 -7.98
C LYS A 23 -20.62 -15.60 -7.20
N GLU A 24 -20.11 -14.57 -7.88
CA GLU A 24 -19.30 -13.52 -7.27
C GLU A 24 -20.09 -12.72 -6.21
N ALA A 25 -21.33 -12.32 -6.52
CA ALA A 25 -22.19 -11.61 -5.58
C ALA A 25 -22.53 -12.45 -4.32
N LEU A 26 -22.75 -13.76 -4.50
CA LEU A 26 -22.94 -14.72 -3.41
C LEU A 26 -21.69 -14.79 -2.52
N ARG A 27 -20.51 -15.00 -3.11
CA ARG A 27 -19.22 -15.02 -2.38
C ARG A 27 -19.03 -13.73 -1.57
N LYS A 28 -19.24 -12.58 -2.20
CA LYS A 28 -19.11 -11.27 -1.54
C LYS A 28 -20.06 -11.13 -0.35
N THR A 29 -21.30 -11.58 -0.51
CA THR A 29 -22.30 -11.56 0.57
C THR A 29 -21.90 -12.46 1.73
N GLU A 30 -21.36 -13.64 1.46
CA GLU A 30 -20.87 -14.59 2.47
C GLU A 30 -19.68 -14.01 3.24
N ILE A 31 -18.70 -13.44 2.54
CA ILE A 31 -17.53 -12.77 3.14
C ILE A 31 -17.96 -11.60 4.03
N VAL A 32 -18.85 -10.74 3.55
CA VAL A 32 -19.34 -9.59 4.34
C VAL A 32 -20.01 -10.08 5.62
N LYS A 33 -20.86 -11.11 5.55
CA LYS A 33 -21.48 -11.71 6.74
C LYS A 33 -20.42 -12.26 7.69
N LYS A 34 -19.42 -12.94 7.15
CA LYS A 34 -18.34 -13.54 7.94
C LYS A 34 -17.56 -12.47 8.70
N ILE A 35 -17.05 -11.46 7.99
CA ILE A 35 -16.32 -10.32 8.59
C ILE A 35 -17.18 -9.61 9.63
N ASN A 36 -18.48 -9.38 9.38
CA ASN A 36 -19.34 -8.74 10.38
C ASN A 36 -19.51 -9.62 11.63
N ASN A 37 -19.60 -10.94 11.48
CA ASN A 37 -19.75 -11.87 12.60
C ASN A 37 -18.47 -12.00 13.44
N SER A 38 -17.29 -11.96 12.82
CA SER A 38 -15.98 -12.02 13.51
C SER A 38 -15.35 -10.64 13.75
N SER A 39 -16.06 -9.55 13.44
CA SER A 39 -15.54 -8.16 13.49
C SER A 39 -14.86 -7.76 14.80
N ARG A 40 -15.26 -8.35 15.93
CA ARG A 40 -14.69 -8.08 17.25
C ARG A 40 -13.35 -8.77 17.51
N GLU A 41 -13.07 -9.84 16.78
CA GLU A 41 -11.86 -10.66 16.89
C GLU A 41 -10.87 -10.34 15.78
N LEU A 42 -11.36 -9.75 14.67
CA LEU A 42 -10.54 -9.35 13.55
C LEU A 42 -9.65 -8.15 13.90
N THR A 43 -8.37 -8.29 13.58
CA THR A 43 -7.36 -7.23 13.63
C THR A 43 -6.67 -7.13 12.28
N VAL A 44 -6.30 -5.91 11.89
CA VAL A 44 -5.58 -5.59 10.66
C VAL A 44 -4.22 -5.06 11.07
N GLU A 45 -3.17 -5.70 10.58
CA GLU A 45 -1.82 -5.19 10.74
C GLU A 45 -1.53 -4.14 9.68
N ILE A 46 -1.04 -3.00 10.15
CA ILE A 46 -0.63 -1.90 9.30
C ILE A 46 0.86 -1.63 9.51
N VAL A 47 1.52 -1.18 8.45
CA VAL A 47 2.89 -0.67 8.48
C VAL A 47 2.88 0.83 8.19
N ALA A 48 3.62 1.61 8.98
CA ALA A 48 3.85 3.02 8.74
C ALA A 48 4.81 3.21 7.57
N ASN A 49 4.42 4.10 6.67
CA ASN A 49 5.22 4.51 5.52
C ASN A 49 5.72 5.95 5.64
N VAL A 50 5.42 6.59 6.77
CA VAL A 50 5.86 7.93 7.15
C VAL A 50 6.35 7.91 8.59
N GLY A 51 7.23 8.84 8.96
CA GLY A 51 7.57 9.08 10.37
C GLY A 51 6.45 9.81 11.12
N ASN A 52 6.35 9.59 12.43
CA ASN A 52 5.41 10.25 13.34
C ASN A 52 3.94 10.22 12.90
N PHE A 53 3.48 9.07 12.42
CA PHE A 53 2.05 8.87 12.16
C PHE A 53 1.29 8.80 13.48
N ILE A 54 0.29 9.68 13.61
CA ILE A 54 -0.56 9.76 14.80
C ILE A 54 -2.03 9.67 14.36
N TYR A 55 -2.75 8.74 14.95
CA TYR A 55 -4.19 8.60 14.75
C TYR A 55 -4.91 8.38 16.08
N GLU A 56 -5.79 9.32 16.43
CA GLU A 56 -6.70 9.17 17.56
C GLU A 56 -8.03 8.58 17.08
N CYS A 57 -8.40 7.41 17.60
CA CYS A 57 -9.66 6.77 17.25
C CYS A 57 -10.85 7.57 17.78
N PRO A 58 -11.75 8.09 16.92
CA PRO A 58 -12.82 8.98 17.37
C PRO A 58 -13.85 8.34 18.31
N SER A 59 -13.96 7.01 18.33
CA SER A 59 -14.95 6.31 19.17
C SER A 59 -14.39 5.83 20.50
N THR A 60 -13.10 5.47 20.55
CA THR A 60 -12.46 4.92 21.76
C THR A 60 -11.53 5.92 22.45
N GLY A 61 -11.10 6.98 21.75
CA GLY A 61 -10.07 7.91 22.22
C GLY A 61 -8.67 7.28 22.30
N ILE A 62 -8.50 6.05 21.80
CA ILE A 62 -7.20 5.37 21.77
C ILE A 62 -6.33 6.07 20.74
N LEU A 63 -5.11 6.41 21.14
CA LEU A 63 -4.10 6.99 20.29
C LEU A 63 -3.20 5.89 19.75
N TYR A 64 -3.04 5.86 18.43
CA TYR A 64 -2.12 4.99 17.71
C TYR A 64 -0.98 5.85 17.18
N GLU A 65 0.23 5.60 17.69
CA GLU A 65 1.44 6.36 17.36
C GLU A 65 2.48 5.42 16.76
N LEU A 66 2.81 5.66 15.50
CA LEU A 66 3.89 4.98 14.78
C LEU A 66 4.98 6.03 14.56
N ASN A 67 6.05 5.95 15.34
CA ASN A 67 7.03 7.03 15.44
C ASN A 67 8.00 7.01 14.25
N ASN A 68 8.30 5.82 13.73
CA ASN A 68 9.27 5.62 12.66
C ASN A 68 8.63 4.99 11.43
N TYR A 69 9.27 5.24 10.29
CA TYR A 69 9.03 4.47 9.07
C TYR A 69 9.24 2.97 9.34
N GLY A 70 8.32 2.14 8.86
CA GLY A 70 8.37 0.69 9.03
C GLY A 70 7.82 0.18 10.36
N ASP A 71 7.45 1.05 11.31
CA ASP A 71 6.77 0.63 12.54
C ASP A 71 5.44 -0.06 12.17
N THR A 72 5.12 -1.16 12.85
CA THR A 72 3.87 -1.90 12.66
C THR A 72 2.93 -1.79 13.86
N GLU A 73 1.62 -1.89 13.60
CA GLU A 73 0.60 -1.89 14.65
C GLU A 73 -0.61 -2.75 14.26
N LEU A 74 -1.22 -3.38 15.25
CA LEU A 74 -2.45 -4.16 15.12
C LEU A 74 -3.67 -3.31 15.46
N LEU A 75 -4.43 -2.94 14.43
CA LEU A 75 -5.68 -2.22 14.60
C LEU A 75 -6.86 -3.18 14.69
N PRO A 76 -7.78 -3.05 15.66
CA PRO A 76 -9.07 -3.72 15.58
C PRO A 76 -9.77 -3.36 14.26
N TYR A 77 -10.43 -4.34 13.64
CA TYR A 77 -11.08 -4.16 12.34
C TYR A 77 -12.03 -2.95 12.32
N GLU A 78 -12.80 -2.74 13.38
CA GLU A 78 -13.71 -1.60 13.47
C GLU A 78 -12.97 -0.25 13.49
N VAL A 79 -11.77 -0.19 14.09
CA VAL A 79 -10.91 1.01 14.07
C VAL A 79 -10.40 1.27 12.66
N PHE A 80 -9.88 0.25 11.99
CA PHE A 80 -9.39 0.36 10.61
C PHE A 80 -10.53 0.74 9.64
N LYS A 81 -11.71 0.15 9.80
CA LYS A 81 -12.93 0.48 9.05
C LYS A 81 -13.36 1.93 9.27
N MET A 82 -13.28 2.46 10.49
CA MET A 82 -13.53 3.88 10.74
C MET A 82 -12.51 4.77 10.03
N MET A 83 -11.24 4.40 10.06
CA MET A 83 -10.19 5.11 9.33
C MET A 83 -10.48 5.14 7.82
N CYS A 84 -10.86 4.00 7.22
CA CYS A 84 -11.27 3.91 5.82
C CYS A 84 -12.45 4.82 5.47
N ASN A 85 -13.41 4.96 6.38
CA ASN A 85 -14.63 5.72 6.14
C ASN A 85 -14.49 7.23 6.40
N ARG A 86 -13.73 7.62 7.42
CA ARG A 86 -13.62 9.03 7.89
C ARG A 86 -12.34 9.71 7.47
N HIS A 87 -11.25 8.95 7.36
CA HIS A 87 -9.90 9.47 7.13
C HIS A 87 -9.25 8.77 5.94
N ARG A 88 -10.03 8.51 4.88
CA ARG A 88 -9.59 7.78 3.68
C ARG A 88 -8.30 8.34 3.05
N LYS A 89 -8.07 9.65 3.19
CA LYS A 89 -6.83 10.32 2.74
C LYS A 89 -5.55 9.73 3.34
N ILE A 90 -5.59 9.15 4.54
CA ILE A 90 -4.46 8.44 5.15
C ILE A 90 -4.03 7.27 4.25
N LEU A 91 -5.00 6.53 3.72
CA LEU A 91 -4.79 5.38 2.84
C LEU A 91 -4.43 5.82 1.42
N GLU A 92 -5.14 6.81 0.89
CA GLU A 92 -4.90 7.34 -0.47
C GLU A 92 -3.54 8.05 -0.61
N ARG A 93 -2.96 8.50 0.50
CA ARG A 93 -1.59 9.03 0.58
C ARG A 93 -0.57 7.99 1.01
N TYR A 94 -0.96 6.74 1.16
CA TYR A 94 -0.08 5.62 1.51
C TYR A 94 0.69 5.82 2.82
N TRP A 95 0.21 6.65 3.74
CA TRP A 95 0.86 6.88 5.04
C TRP A 95 0.94 5.61 5.88
N ILE A 96 -0.03 4.72 5.67
CA ILE A 96 0.00 3.35 6.15
C ILE A 96 -0.36 2.40 5.01
N ILE A 97 0.17 1.18 5.08
CA ILE A 97 -0.21 0.06 4.22
C ILE A 97 -0.71 -1.08 5.10
N PRO A 98 -1.89 -1.68 4.81
CA PRO A 98 -2.27 -2.90 5.48
C PRO A 98 -1.46 -4.08 4.92
N VAL A 99 -0.84 -4.88 5.79
CA VAL A 99 0.04 -6.00 5.42
C VAL A 99 -0.48 -7.35 5.89
N GLY A 100 -1.38 -7.36 6.88
CA GLY A 100 -1.91 -8.59 7.47
C GLY A 100 -3.33 -8.46 8.01
N VAL A 101 -3.98 -9.60 8.20
CA VAL A 101 -5.23 -9.72 8.95
C VAL A 101 -5.17 -10.96 9.85
N TYR A 102 -5.67 -10.83 11.07
CA TYR A 102 -5.65 -11.89 12.09
C TYR A 102 -7.00 -12.02 12.76
N GLY A 103 -7.28 -13.20 13.33
CA GLY A 103 -8.47 -13.51 14.11
C GLY A 103 -9.38 -14.59 13.48
N ASP A 104 -9.46 -14.66 12.16
CA ASP A 104 -10.24 -15.67 11.43
C ASP A 104 -9.44 -16.20 10.23
N GLU A 105 -9.06 -17.47 10.26
CA GLU A 105 -8.18 -18.10 9.25
C GLU A 105 -8.76 -18.12 7.83
N GLU A 106 -10.08 -17.98 7.71
CA GLU A 106 -10.78 -17.97 6.42
C GLU A 106 -11.00 -16.55 5.88
N VAL A 107 -10.62 -15.50 6.63
CA VAL A 107 -10.69 -14.11 6.18
C VAL A 107 -9.32 -13.66 5.74
N SER A 108 -9.14 -13.38 4.45
CA SER A 108 -7.88 -12.83 3.94
C SER A 108 -7.86 -11.30 3.97
N LEU A 109 -6.67 -10.71 3.91
CA LEU A 109 -6.53 -9.26 3.82
C LEU A 109 -7.25 -8.70 2.58
N LYS A 110 -7.21 -9.45 1.46
CA LYS A 110 -7.90 -9.11 0.21
C LYS A 110 -9.41 -9.02 0.41
N ASP A 111 -9.99 -9.94 1.18
CA ASP A 111 -11.42 -9.91 1.50
C ASP A 111 -11.78 -8.67 2.35
N VAL A 112 -10.93 -8.30 3.32
CA VAL A 112 -11.10 -7.08 4.12
C VAL A 112 -11.07 -5.83 3.24
N MET A 113 -10.06 -5.71 2.37
CA MET A 113 -9.92 -4.57 1.45
C MET A 113 -11.10 -4.45 0.49
N GLU A 114 -11.57 -5.57 -0.08
CA GLU A 114 -12.72 -5.60 -0.99
C GLU A 114 -14.02 -5.16 -0.28
N VAL A 115 -14.21 -5.58 0.98
CA VAL A 115 -15.37 -5.18 1.79
C VAL A 115 -15.32 -3.71 2.17
N LEU A 116 -14.13 -3.19 2.49
CA LEU A 116 -13.90 -1.78 2.82
C LEU A 116 -13.77 -0.87 1.59
N LYS A 117 -13.78 -1.45 0.38
CA LYS A 117 -13.65 -0.75 -0.91
C LYS A 117 -12.37 0.09 -0.99
N ILE A 118 -11.26 -0.52 -0.61
CA ILE A 118 -9.91 0.05 -0.71
C ILE A 118 -8.99 -0.84 -1.56
N ASP A 119 -9.54 -1.89 -2.15
CA ASP A 119 -8.87 -2.83 -3.07
C ASP A 119 -8.32 -2.16 -4.34
N ASN A 120 -8.79 -0.95 -4.65
CA ASN A 120 -8.31 -0.14 -5.77
C ASN A 120 -7.21 0.87 -5.38
N ILE A 121 -6.85 0.96 -4.09
CA ILE A 121 -5.81 1.88 -3.61
C ILE A 121 -4.43 1.20 -3.65
N TYR A 122 -4.38 -0.07 -3.29
CA TYR A 122 -3.14 -0.81 -3.08
C TYR A 122 -2.96 -1.92 -4.12
N GLU A 123 -1.71 -2.11 -4.55
CA GLU A 123 -1.31 -3.23 -5.42
C GLU A 123 -0.67 -4.37 -4.60
N GLU A 124 -0.64 -5.59 -5.15
CA GLU A 124 -0.20 -6.77 -4.39
C GLU A 124 1.27 -6.70 -3.95
N ASP A 125 2.12 -6.06 -4.74
CA ASP A 125 3.52 -5.82 -4.40
C ASP A 125 3.70 -4.78 -3.28
N MET A 126 2.70 -3.94 -2.99
CA MET A 126 2.71 -2.97 -1.89
C MET A 126 2.67 -3.62 -0.50
N PHE A 127 2.16 -4.85 -0.38
CA PHE A 127 1.90 -5.51 0.91
C PHE A 127 3.15 -6.12 1.58
N ILE A 128 4.31 -5.55 1.31
CA ILE A 128 5.60 -5.99 1.86
C ILE A 128 6.04 -4.96 2.89
N GLU A 129 6.45 -5.42 4.07
CA GLU A 129 7.10 -4.55 5.06
C GLU A 129 8.35 -3.89 4.47
N ASN A 130 8.56 -2.61 4.73
CA ASN A 130 9.71 -1.84 4.22
C ASN A 130 9.85 -1.82 2.68
N ASN A 131 8.75 -1.99 1.95
CA ASN A 131 8.76 -2.02 0.49
C ASN A 131 9.54 -0.85 -0.14
N ILE A 132 9.32 0.37 0.33
CA ILE A 132 9.99 1.56 -0.25
C ILE A 132 11.50 1.50 -0.03
N ASP A 133 11.96 1.06 1.14
CA ASP A 133 13.39 0.87 1.40
C ASP A 133 13.97 -0.24 0.52
N ASP A 134 13.26 -1.35 0.34
CA ASP A 134 13.66 -2.44 -0.56
C ASP A 134 13.78 -1.99 -2.02
N ILE A 135 12.85 -1.15 -2.49
CA ILE A 135 12.93 -0.53 -3.82
C ILE A 135 14.15 0.38 -3.89
N LEU A 136 14.27 1.36 -2.98
CA LEU A 136 15.29 2.40 -3.06
C LEU A 136 16.71 1.85 -2.89
N LEU A 137 16.90 0.88 -2.00
CA LEU A 137 18.20 0.32 -1.68
C LEU A 137 18.52 -0.90 -2.55
N GLY A 138 17.53 -1.74 -2.86
CA GLY A 138 17.71 -2.98 -3.62
C GLY A 138 17.74 -2.79 -5.15
N TYR A 139 16.90 -1.91 -5.71
CA TYR A 139 16.77 -1.80 -7.17
C TYR A 139 17.86 -0.92 -7.78
N GLY A 140 18.23 -1.19 -9.04
CA GLY A 140 19.06 -0.30 -9.83
C GLY A 140 18.32 0.96 -10.28
N ALA A 141 19.05 2.01 -10.66
CA ALA A 141 18.46 3.30 -11.06
C ALA A 141 17.44 3.18 -12.21
N LYS A 142 17.67 2.27 -13.17
CA LYS A 142 16.71 2.05 -14.28
C LYS A 142 15.41 1.40 -13.81
N GLU A 143 15.49 0.48 -12.85
CA GLU A 143 14.33 -0.21 -12.29
C GLU A 143 13.52 0.78 -11.45
N ILE A 144 14.16 1.62 -10.65
CA ILE A 144 13.50 2.74 -9.94
C ILE A 144 12.78 3.66 -10.93
N ALA A 145 13.44 4.07 -12.03
CA ALA A 145 12.82 4.92 -13.05
C ALA A 145 11.62 4.25 -13.75
N GLN A 146 11.64 2.93 -13.90
CA GLN A 146 10.49 2.19 -14.43
C GLN A 146 9.37 2.14 -13.40
N PHE A 147 9.68 1.76 -12.17
CA PHE A 147 8.74 1.66 -11.07
C PHE A 147 7.99 2.99 -10.85
N LEU A 148 8.71 4.11 -10.79
CA LEU A 148 8.11 5.45 -10.63
C LEU A 148 7.18 5.85 -11.79
N ARG A 149 7.26 5.22 -12.97
CA ARG A 149 6.33 5.50 -14.07
C ARG A 149 5.03 4.70 -14.01
N GLU A 150 5.01 3.62 -13.24
CA GLU A 150 3.88 2.70 -13.14
C GLU A 150 2.87 3.13 -12.06
N TYR A 151 3.34 3.85 -11.03
CA TYR A 151 2.53 4.27 -9.89
C TYR A 151 1.95 5.69 -9.99
N ASN A 152 0.94 5.97 -9.17
CA ASN A 152 0.34 7.31 -9.08
C ASN A 152 1.22 8.29 -8.29
N GLU A 153 0.96 9.58 -8.47
CA GLU A 153 1.77 10.67 -7.89
C GLU A 153 1.91 10.61 -6.37
N ASN A 154 0.85 10.26 -5.62
CA ASN A 154 0.91 10.20 -4.16
C ASN A 154 1.95 9.16 -3.68
N TYR A 155 2.03 8.01 -4.36
CA TYR A 155 3.02 6.98 -3.99
C TYR A 155 4.43 7.38 -4.40
N LYS A 156 4.59 8.08 -5.54
CA LYS A 156 5.90 8.62 -5.96
C LYS A 156 6.41 9.67 -4.97
N GLU A 157 5.55 10.59 -4.53
CA GLU A 157 5.89 11.60 -3.52
C GLU A 157 6.42 10.92 -2.26
N LEU A 158 5.75 9.88 -1.78
CA LEU A 158 6.17 9.12 -0.61
C LEU A 158 7.54 8.43 -0.79
N ILE A 159 7.79 7.84 -1.96
CA ILE A 159 9.09 7.23 -2.30
C ILE A 159 10.19 8.29 -2.31
N ILE A 160 9.91 9.47 -2.87
CA ILE A 160 10.84 10.60 -2.91
C ILE A 160 11.15 11.12 -1.50
N GLU A 161 10.13 11.32 -0.68
CA GLU A 161 10.28 11.73 0.73
C GLU A 161 11.18 10.74 1.47
N ARG A 162 10.90 9.44 1.34
CA ARG A 162 11.71 8.40 1.98
C ARG A 162 13.16 8.37 1.45
N ALA A 163 13.36 8.62 0.16
CA ALA A 163 14.70 8.69 -0.42
C ALA A 163 15.54 9.84 0.15
N VAL A 164 14.91 10.99 0.42
CA VAL A 164 15.55 12.13 1.08
C VAL A 164 15.96 11.77 2.51
N GLU A 165 15.10 11.10 3.27
CA GLU A 165 15.43 10.61 4.62
C GLU A 165 16.61 9.63 4.59
N LEU A 166 16.56 8.61 3.73
CA LEU A 166 17.65 7.64 3.58
C LEU A 166 18.96 8.28 3.14
N ALA A 167 18.91 9.35 2.33
CA ALA A 167 20.09 10.11 1.97
C ALA A 167 20.66 10.89 3.17
N LYS A 168 19.83 11.53 3.99
CA LYS A 168 20.22 12.19 5.25
C LYS A 168 20.87 11.22 6.25
N GLU A 169 20.40 9.98 6.27
CA GLU A 169 20.96 8.88 7.06
C GLU A 169 22.25 8.28 6.45
N GLY A 170 22.65 8.71 5.24
CA GLY A 170 23.81 8.18 4.53
C GLY A 170 23.60 6.77 3.91
N LYS A 171 22.38 6.25 3.91
CA LYS A 171 22.03 4.91 3.41
C LYS A 171 21.80 4.88 1.89
N LEU A 172 21.25 5.95 1.31
CA LEU A 172 21.05 6.06 -0.13
C LEU A 172 22.18 6.89 -0.76
N SER A 173 23.37 6.32 -0.94
CA SER A 173 24.57 7.03 -1.46
C SER A 173 24.79 6.94 -2.97
N ASP A 174 23.97 6.16 -3.69
CA ASP A 174 24.10 5.99 -5.14
C ASP A 174 23.60 7.24 -5.90
N ASN A 175 24.56 7.99 -6.45
CA ASN A 175 24.30 9.21 -7.22
C ASN A 175 23.45 8.98 -8.48
N THR A 176 23.51 7.79 -9.08
CA THR A 176 22.70 7.47 -10.27
C THR A 176 21.23 7.30 -9.89
N LYS A 177 20.96 6.66 -8.75
CA LYS A 177 19.60 6.54 -8.20
C LYS A 177 19.06 7.92 -7.81
N ARG A 178 19.86 8.74 -7.12
CA ARG A 178 19.49 10.13 -6.78
C ARG A 178 19.18 10.96 -8.02
N LEU A 179 19.96 10.84 -9.10
CA LEU A 179 19.70 11.55 -10.36
C LEU A 179 18.36 11.16 -11.00
N VAL A 180 17.96 9.88 -10.92
CA VAL A 180 16.64 9.44 -11.38
C VAL A 180 15.54 10.08 -10.56
N LEU A 181 15.66 10.08 -9.23
CA LEU A 181 14.70 10.71 -8.34
C LEU A 181 14.60 12.22 -8.59
N LYS A 182 15.73 12.91 -8.80
CA LYS A 182 15.79 14.34 -9.17
C LYS A 182 15.03 14.67 -10.46
N LYS A 183 14.95 13.75 -11.43
CA LYS A 183 14.21 14.00 -12.68
C LYS A 183 12.70 13.98 -12.48
N GLU A 184 12.23 13.27 -11.47
CA GLU A 184 10.81 13.22 -11.11
C GLU A 184 10.42 14.39 -10.20
N ASN A 185 11.39 15.07 -9.57
CA ASN A 185 11.17 16.25 -8.75
C ASN A 185 12.41 17.19 -8.77
N GLU A 186 12.28 18.30 -9.51
CA GLU A 186 13.37 19.26 -9.76
C GLU A 186 13.92 19.90 -8.47
N ASP A 187 13.10 20.02 -7.43
CA ASP A 187 13.49 20.62 -6.14
C ASP A 187 14.48 19.75 -5.36
N LEU A 188 14.66 18.47 -5.74
CA LEU A 188 15.58 17.55 -5.07
C LEU A 188 17.06 17.83 -5.35
N GLU A 189 17.39 18.65 -6.35
CA GLU A 189 18.78 18.94 -6.65
C GLU A 189 19.46 19.69 -5.50
N GLU A 190 18.84 20.76 -5.01
CA GLU A 190 19.32 21.55 -3.87
C GLU A 190 19.36 20.69 -2.60
N VAL A 191 18.29 19.94 -2.33
CA VAL A 191 18.17 19.06 -1.15
C VAL A 191 19.30 18.03 -1.07
N PHE A 192 19.59 17.30 -2.15
CA PHE A 192 20.66 16.30 -2.11
C PHE A 192 22.06 16.92 -2.01
N ASN A 193 22.27 18.10 -2.58
CA ASN A 193 23.55 18.81 -2.46
C ASN A 193 23.79 19.26 -1.00
N GLU A 194 22.76 19.82 -0.34
CA GLU A 194 22.82 20.19 1.08
C GLU A 194 23.13 18.98 1.97
N ILE A 195 22.48 17.83 1.71
CA ILE A 195 22.71 16.59 2.44
C ILE A 195 24.19 16.14 2.33
N ASP A 196 24.76 16.18 1.13
CA ASP A 196 26.16 15.78 0.92
C ASP A 196 27.12 16.73 1.66
N GLU A 197 26.87 18.03 1.65
CA GLU A 197 27.66 18.99 2.44
C GLU A 197 27.57 18.74 3.95
N GLU A 198 26.38 18.43 4.46
CA GLU A 198 26.18 18.11 5.88
C GLU A 198 26.88 16.81 6.28
N LEU A 199 26.83 15.78 5.45
CA LEU A 199 27.50 14.50 5.71
C LEU A 199 29.02 14.67 5.72
N VAL A 200 29.59 15.46 4.80
CA VAL A 200 31.02 15.79 4.78
C VAL A 200 31.45 16.53 6.04
N LYS A 201 30.62 17.44 6.58
CA LYS A 201 30.91 18.17 7.83
C LYS A 201 30.91 17.27 9.08
N LYS A 202 30.28 16.09 9.02
CA LYS A 202 30.18 15.13 10.13
C LYS A 202 31.33 14.11 10.15
N LEU A 203 32.17 14.08 9.12
CA LEU A 203 33.36 13.21 8.98
C LEU A 203 34.63 13.93 9.46
#